data_AF-A0A9W9RM50-F1
#
_entry.id   AF-A0A9W9RM50-F1
#
_cell.length_a   1.000
_cell.length_b   1.000
_cell.length_c   1.000
_cell.angle_alpha   90.00
_cell.angle_beta   90.00
_cell.angle_gamma   90.00
#
_symmetry.space_group_name_H-M   'P 1'
#
loop_
_entity.id
_entity.type
_entity.pdbx_description
1 polymer ?
#
loop_
_entity_poly.entity_id
_entity_poly.type
_entity_poly.pdbx_seq_one_letter_code
_entity_poly.pdbx_strand_id
1 'polypeptide(L)'
;MIDCILRSQERCLTGASGNHRNSAHAQDFFSEQRVYDYIKAYFDQIVRPRSRIVLKSTFCLEDTSTPLLLSLFLMGAACDENEEVKSQVVEYAELAEYAVFENSAFRRMTYQREEVHWSLFTKEEIEIIQAAILMALLEIASPKPEARRRTRIQWYPALVSAARASGLTRVRNEWHQNSDIDHVQFLKNETCIRMMSSIAMMDCHFIMFFNNPPNFTATELAFDLPAEEEGVDIPDGPTWKTWKQNEAKRQRPPPLNQFVQKLLSNDWHGYDDGNFGNLSIFSLYVVISGEGHDHQTPPFPKTRKLTH
;
A
#
# COMPACT_ATOMS: atom_id res chain seq x y z
N MET A 1 -5.71 -12.99 18.49
CA MET A 1 -6.30 -12.75 17.16
C MET A 1 -7.62 -13.51 16.97
N ILE A 2 -7.60 -14.85 17.01
CA ILE A 2 -8.79 -15.71 16.84
C ILE A 2 -9.94 -15.28 17.78
N ASP A 3 -9.67 -15.10 19.07
CA ASP A 3 -10.71 -14.65 20.02
C ASP A 3 -11.24 -13.23 19.74
N CYS A 4 -10.44 -12.36 19.12
CA CYS A 4 -10.88 -11.01 18.73
C CYS A 4 -11.78 -11.08 17.49
N ILE A 5 -11.38 -11.89 16.50
CA ILE A 5 -12.09 -12.18 15.25
C ILE A 5 -13.43 -12.87 15.55
N LEU A 6 -13.43 -13.90 16.41
CA LEU A 6 -14.64 -14.60 16.85
C LEU A 6 -15.58 -13.66 17.62
N ARG A 7 -15.05 -12.82 18.53
CA ARG A 7 -15.86 -11.80 19.24
C ARG A 7 -16.40 -10.68 18.33
N SER A 8 -15.75 -10.38 17.20
CA SER A 8 -16.29 -9.46 16.19
C SER A 8 -17.38 -10.14 15.34
N GLN A 9 -17.22 -11.41 14.99
CA GLN A 9 -18.26 -12.19 14.31
C GLN A 9 -19.52 -12.35 15.18
N GLU A 10 -19.36 -12.65 16.48
CA GLU A 10 -20.49 -12.76 17.42
C GLU A 10 -21.28 -11.45 17.57
N ARG A 11 -20.61 -10.29 17.46
CA ARG A 11 -21.25 -8.97 17.49
C ARG A 11 -21.98 -8.62 16.19
N CYS A 12 -21.54 -9.13 15.04
CA CYS A 12 -22.22 -8.96 13.75
C CYS A 12 -23.37 -9.95 13.52
N LEU A 13 -23.38 -11.10 14.20
CA LEU A 13 -24.29 -12.22 13.93
C LEU A 13 -25.32 -12.49 15.03
N THR A 14 -25.77 -11.47 15.78
CA THR A 14 -26.94 -11.62 16.68
C THR A 14 -28.22 -11.80 15.86
N GLY A 15 -28.41 -12.99 15.28
CA GLY A 15 -29.57 -13.29 14.44
C GLY A 15 -29.47 -14.49 13.48
N ALA A 16 -28.67 -15.55 13.71
CA ALA A 16 -28.85 -16.80 12.96
C ALA A 16 -28.25 -18.03 13.66
N SER A 17 -29.02 -19.12 13.74
CA SER A 17 -28.73 -20.39 14.43
C SER A 17 -27.67 -21.28 13.73
N GLY A 18 -26.56 -20.72 13.23
CA GLY A 18 -25.50 -21.42 12.47
C GLY A 18 -24.15 -21.60 13.20
N ASN A 19 -24.05 -21.21 14.47
CA ASN A 19 -22.77 -20.85 15.12
C ASN A 19 -21.68 -21.93 15.27
N HIS A 20 -21.99 -23.23 15.26
CA HIS A 20 -20.94 -24.25 15.51
C HIS A 20 -20.11 -24.64 14.29
N ARG A 21 -20.67 -24.62 13.07
CA ARG A 21 -19.91 -24.93 11.85
C ARG A 21 -18.97 -23.80 11.46
N ASN A 22 -19.42 -22.54 11.54
CA ASN A 22 -18.57 -21.38 11.21
C ASN A 22 -17.38 -21.21 12.16
N SER A 23 -17.53 -21.55 13.44
CA SER A 23 -16.43 -21.43 14.41
C SER A 23 -15.30 -22.44 14.15
N ALA A 24 -15.61 -23.69 13.80
CA ALA A 24 -14.60 -24.70 13.50
C ALA A 24 -13.84 -24.39 12.20
N HIS A 25 -14.55 -23.94 11.15
CA HIS A 25 -13.91 -23.51 9.90
C HIS A 25 -13.04 -22.25 10.09
N ALA A 26 -13.47 -21.30 10.93
CA ALA A 26 -12.67 -20.14 11.29
C ALA A 26 -11.40 -20.52 12.07
N GLN A 27 -11.51 -21.45 13.03
CA GLN A 27 -10.36 -21.93 13.81
C GLN A 27 -9.30 -22.62 12.93
N ASP A 28 -9.74 -23.41 11.95
CA ASP A 28 -8.83 -24.06 11.00
C ASP A 28 -8.17 -23.05 10.06
N PHE A 29 -8.93 -22.09 9.53
CA PHE A 29 -8.41 -21.06 8.64
C PHE A 29 -7.38 -20.16 9.32
N PHE A 30 -7.69 -19.70 10.54
CA PHE A 30 -6.81 -18.85 11.34
C PHE A 30 -5.88 -19.64 12.28
N SER A 31 -5.61 -20.91 11.98
CA SER A 31 -4.67 -21.72 12.76
C SER A 31 -3.27 -21.10 12.75
N GLU A 32 -2.52 -21.29 13.83
CA GLU A 32 -1.19 -20.70 14.01
C GLU A 32 -0.24 -21.00 12.84
N GLN A 33 -0.29 -22.24 12.34
CA GLN A 33 0.50 -22.68 11.20
C GLN A 33 0.14 -21.90 9.93
N ARG A 34 -1.16 -21.77 9.62
CA ARG A 34 -1.62 -20.99 8.45
C ARG A 34 -1.31 -19.51 8.58
N VAL A 35 -1.40 -18.96 9.80
CA VAL A 35 -1.00 -17.58 10.06
C VAL A 35 0.46 -17.38 9.69
N TYR A 36 1.35 -18.26 10.15
CA TYR A 36 2.77 -18.20 9.79
C TYR A 36 2.99 -18.36 8.27
N ASP A 37 2.36 -19.37 7.66
CA ASP A 37 2.57 -19.70 6.25
C ASP A 37 2.09 -18.59 5.32
N TYR A 38 0.92 -18.00 5.57
CA TYR A 38 0.39 -16.94 4.70
C TYR A 38 1.07 -15.59 4.94
N ILE A 39 1.51 -15.27 6.15
CA ILE A 39 2.35 -14.08 6.37
C ILE A 39 3.69 -14.25 5.65
N LYS A 40 4.29 -15.44 5.71
CA LYS A 40 5.50 -15.75 4.95
C LYS A 40 5.24 -15.63 3.44
N ALA A 41 4.12 -16.17 2.95
CA ALA A 41 3.73 -16.08 1.54
C ALA A 41 3.59 -14.61 1.08
N TYR A 42 3.02 -13.73 1.92
CA TYR A 42 3.00 -12.29 1.65
C TYR A 42 4.41 -11.74 1.40
N PHE A 43 5.35 -11.98 2.33
CA PHE A 43 6.72 -11.46 2.22
C PHE A 43 7.55 -12.11 1.10
N ASP A 44 7.29 -13.37 0.76
CA ASP A 44 8.09 -14.10 -0.23
C ASP A 44 7.55 -13.92 -1.66
N GLN A 45 6.23 -13.86 -1.85
CA GLN A 45 5.59 -13.89 -3.18
C GLN A 45 5.06 -12.53 -3.65
N ILE A 46 4.60 -11.66 -2.73
CA ILE A 46 3.90 -10.41 -3.09
C ILE A 46 4.86 -9.22 -3.08
N VAL A 47 5.81 -9.21 -2.13
CA VAL A 47 6.77 -8.11 -1.90
C VAL A 47 7.81 -7.98 -3.03
N ARG A 48 8.12 -9.04 -3.79
CA ARG A 48 9.27 -9.06 -4.71
C ARG A 48 9.05 -8.48 -6.12
N PRO A 49 7.88 -7.89 -6.47
CA PRO A 49 7.95 -6.81 -7.47
C PRO A 49 6.97 -5.62 -7.32
N ARG A 50 5.97 -5.64 -6.41
CA ARG A 50 4.77 -4.78 -6.58
C ARG A 50 4.66 -3.57 -5.65
N SER A 51 5.12 -3.66 -4.41
CA SER A 51 5.27 -2.54 -3.47
C SER A 51 5.59 -3.11 -2.09
N ARG A 52 6.75 -2.79 -1.53
CA ARG A 52 7.11 -3.17 -0.15
C ARG A 52 6.35 -2.29 0.86
N ILE A 53 5.03 -2.43 0.94
CA ILE A 53 4.15 -1.64 1.81
C ILE A 53 4.54 -1.83 3.28
N VAL A 54 4.80 -3.08 3.66
CA VAL A 54 5.32 -3.46 4.98
C VAL A 54 6.76 -3.92 4.82
N LEU A 55 7.67 -3.31 5.58
CA LEU A 55 9.09 -3.69 5.58
C LEU A 55 9.29 -4.91 6.47
N LYS A 56 9.97 -5.93 5.95
CA LYS A 56 10.27 -7.15 6.71
C LYS A 56 11.14 -6.87 7.92
N SER A 57 12.05 -5.89 7.82
CA SER A 57 12.95 -5.46 8.89
C SER A 57 12.23 -4.81 10.08
N THR A 58 11.04 -4.24 9.87
CA THR A 58 10.26 -3.58 10.93
C THR A 58 9.07 -4.42 11.40
N PHE A 59 8.79 -5.55 10.77
CA PHE A 59 7.64 -6.39 11.07
C PHE A 59 7.94 -7.33 12.24
N CYS A 60 7.06 -7.34 13.24
CA CYS A 60 7.12 -8.25 14.38
C CYS A 60 5.74 -8.85 14.63
N LEU A 61 5.61 -10.17 14.41
CA LEU A 61 4.33 -10.88 14.50
C LEU A 61 3.60 -10.68 15.83
N GLU A 62 4.35 -10.64 16.93
CA GLU A 62 3.80 -10.55 18.30
C GLU A 62 3.31 -9.14 18.66
N ASP A 63 3.80 -8.12 17.97
CA ASP A 63 3.58 -6.72 18.30
C ASP A 63 2.78 -5.99 17.19
N THR A 64 2.45 -6.65 16.08
CA THR A 64 1.63 -6.06 15.01
C THR A 64 0.16 -5.95 15.40
N SER A 65 -0.47 -4.81 15.08
CA SER A 65 -1.90 -4.61 15.30
C SER A 65 -2.75 -5.62 14.54
N THR A 66 -3.89 -5.96 15.14
CA THR A 66 -4.84 -6.94 14.57
C THR A 66 -5.28 -6.59 13.14
N PRO A 67 -5.62 -5.33 12.80
CA PRO A 67 -6.03 -4.98 11.43
C PRO A 67 -4.93 -5.25 10.40
N LEU A 68 -3.69 -4.81 10.66
CA LEU A 68 -2.58 -5.06 9.75
C LEU A 68 -2.27 -6.54 9.61
N LEU A 69 -2.27 -7.26 10.73
CA LEU A 69 -1.97 -8.69 10.74
C LEU A 69 -3.01 -9.49 9.95
N LEU A 70 -4.29 -9.15 10.07
CA LEU A 70 -5.37 -9.75 9.30
C LEU A 70 -5.24 -9.42 7.80
N SER A 71 -4.92 -8.17 7.45
CA SER A 71 -4.70 -7.78 6.04
C SER A 71 -3.51 -8.51 5.41
N LEU A 72 -2.39 -8.65 6.14
CA LEU A 72 -1.22 -9.41 5.68
C LEU A 72 -1.55 -10.88 5.45
N PHE A 73 -2.24 -11.48 6.41
CA PHE A 73 -2.70 -12.86 6.34
C PHE A 73 -3.59 -13.11 5.12
N LEU A 74 -4.63 -12.29 4.92
CA LEU A 74 -5.56 -12.45 3.79
C LEU A 74 -4.89 -12.19 2.45
N MET A 75 -4.00 -11.21 2.38
CA MET A 75 -3.23 -10.92 1.18
C MET A 75 -2.32 -12.10 0.81
N GLY A 76 -1.66 -12.72 1.79
CA GLY A 76 -0.87 -13.93 1.59
C GLY A 76 -1.72 -15.15 1.20
N ALA A 77 -2.85 -15.35 1.86
CA ALA A 77 -3.80 -16.43 1.56
C ALA A 77 -4.40 -16.29 0.15
N ALA A 78 -4.54 -15.07 -0.38
CA ALA A 78 -4.99 -14.83 -1.74
C ALA A 78 -4.04 -15.37 -2.83
N CYS A 79 -2.79 -15.68 -2.47
CA CYS A 79 -1.84 -16.36 -3.36
C CYS A 79 -2.00 -17.89 -3.37
N ASP A 80 -2.81 -18.46 -2.47
CA ASP A 80 -3.09 -19.89 -2.46
C ASP A 80 -3.92 -20.29 -3.69
N GLU A 81 -3.56 -21.40 -4.32
CA GLU A 81 -4.27 -21.91 -5.49
C GLU A 81 -5.56 -22.64 -5.12
N ASN A 82 -5.72 -23.05 -3.86
CA ASN A 82 -6.89 -23.75 -3.35
C ASN A 82 -8.15 -22.87 -3.38
N GLU A 83 -9.18 -23.30 -4.11
CA GLU A 83 -10.45 -22.59 -4.24
C GLU A 83 -11.22 -22.43 -2.91
N GLU A 84 -11.08 -23.36 -1.98
CA GLU A 84 -11.67 -23.23 -0.64
C GLU A 84 -11.04 -22.06 0.12
N VAL A 85 -9.70 -21.94 0.06
CA VAL A 85 -8.95 -20.84 0.69
C VAL A 85 -9.34 -19.50 0.04
N LYS A 86 -9.44 -19.44 -1.30
CA LYS A 86 -9.90 -18.23 -1.99
C LYS A 86 -11.32 -17.83 -1.58
N SER A 87 -12.23 -18.80 -1.43
CA SER A 87 -13.58 -18.54 -0.93
C SER A 87 -13.55 -17.98 0.49
N GLN A 88 -12.71 -18.53 1.37
CA GLN A 88 -12.52 -18.04 2.74
C GLN A 88 -11.94 -16.62 2.75
N VAL A 89 -10.96 -16.31 1.89
CA VAL A 89 -10.43 -14.94 1.76
C VAL A 89 -11.55 -13.95 1.42
N VAL A 90 -12.43 -14.28 0.48
CA VAL A 90 -13.57 -13.44 0.09
C VAL A 90 -14.62 -13.29 1.19
N GLU A 91 -14.78 -14.31 2.04
CA GLU A 91 -15.66 -14.28 3.21
C GLU A 91 -15.08 -13.36 4.31
N TYR A 92 -13.81 -13.56 4.67
CA TYR A 92 -13.17 -12.83 5.76
C TYR A 92 -12.67 -11.43 5.37
N ALA A 93 -12.60 -11.11 4.07
CA ALA A 93 -12.28 -9.77 3.59
C ALA A 93 -13.28 -8.71 4.09
N GLU A 94 -14.57 -9.03 4.20
CA GLU A 94 -15.58 -8.11 4.73
C GLU A 94 -15.33 -7.77 6.21
N LEU A 95 -14.89 -8.76 7.00
CA LEU A 95 -14.53 -8.56 8.40
C LEU A 95 -13.26 -7.71 8.52
N ALA A 96 -12.27 -7.97 7.67
CA ALA A 96 -11.03 -7.20 7.64
C ALA A 96 -11.27 -5.76 7.18
N GLU A 97 -12.12 -5.55 6.18
CA GLU A 97 -12.57 -4.24 5.73
C GLU A 97 -13.17 -3.46 6.92
N TYR A 98 -14.10 -4.07 7.65
CA TYR A 98 -14.68 -3.45 8.84
C TYR A 98 -13.62 -3.13 9.91
N ALA A 99 -12.74 -4.08 10.23
CA ALA A 99 -11.70 -3.90 11.24
C ALA A 99 -10.72 -2.76 10.91
N VAL A 100 -10.51 -2.50 9.62
CA VAL A 100 -9.61 -1.45 9.13
C VAL A 100 -10.31 -0.11 9.01
N PHE A 101 -11.40 -0.02 8.26
CA PHE A 101 -12.02 1.26 7.91
C PHE A 101 -12.91 1.84 9.02
N GLU A 102 -13.40 1.01 9.95
CA GLU A 102 -14.07 1.48 11.18
C GLU A 102 -13.13 1.68 12.36
N ASN A 103 -11.83 1.43 12.19
CA ASN A 103 -10.83 1.70 13.21
C ASN A 103 -10.80 3.20 13.58
N SER A 104 -10.75 3.50 14.87
CA SER A 104 -10.78 4.88 15.37
C SER A 104 -9.59 5.72 14.88
N ALA A 105 -8.40 5.14 14.76
CA ALA A 105 -7.23 5.83 14.23
C ALA A 105 -7.41 6.17 12.74
N PHE A 106 -7.90 5.23 11.93
CA PHE A 106 -8.21 5.50 10.51
C PHE A 106 -9.25 6.60 10.37
N ARG A 107 -10.39 6.47 11.06
CA ARG A 107 -11.46 7.48 11.02
C ARG A 107 -11.01 8.85 11.52
N ARG A 108 -10.13 8.90 12.52
CA ARG A 108 -9.51 10.15 12.97
C ARG A 108 -8.69 10.80 11.85
N MET A 109 -7.78 10.05 11.22
CA MET A 109 -6.94 10.57 10.14
C MET A 109 -7.73 11.00 8.90
N THR A 110 -8.88 10.37 8.63
CA THR A 110 -9.73 10.72 7.48
C THR A 110 -10.67 11.89 7.76
N TYR A 111 -11.28 11.96 8.95
CA TYR A 111 -12.42 12.84 9.21
C TYR A 111 -12.18 13.95 10.23
N GLN A 112 -11.10 13.88 11.02
CA GLN A 112 -10.80 14.92 12.01
C GLN A 112 -9.82 15.94 11.43
N ARG A 113 -10.01 17.21 11.80
CA ARG A 113 -9.29 18.36 11.26
C ARG A 113 -7.93 18.59 11.93
N GLU A 114 -7.51 17.72 12.86
CA GLU A 114 -6.19 17.82 13.45
C GLU A 114 -5.15 17.34 12.43
N GLU A 115 -4.35 18.27 11.93
CA GLU A 115 -3.23 17.99 11.03
C GLU A 115 -2.15 17.22 11.82
N VAL A 116 -2.25 15.89 11.83
CA VAL A 116 -1.19 15.02 12.33
C VAL A 116 -0.15 14.85 11.24
N HIS A 117 0.94 15.60 11.33
CA HIS A 117 2.04 15.49 10.39
C HIS A 117 2.63 14.07 10.40
N TRP A 118 2.89 13.50 9.22
CA TRP A 118 3.37 12.12 9.04
C TRP A 118 4.61 11.76 9.89
N SER A 119 5.48 12.74 10.19
CA SER A 119 6.67 12.51 11.03
C SER A 119 6.32 12.12 12.46
N LEU A 120 5.14 12.51 12.94
CA LEU A 120 4.61 12.22 14.27
C LEU A 120 3.75 10.95 14.32
N PHE A 121 3.58 10.25 13.19
CA PHE A 121 2.79 9.04 13.19
C PHE A 121 3.26 8.06 14.25
N THR A 122 2.30 7.61 15.04
CA THR A 122 2.43 6.47 15.94
C THR A 122 2.53 5.19 15.13
N LYS A 123 2.99 4.11 15.77
CA LYS A 123 3.00 2.79 15.15
C LYS A 123 1.60 2.36 14.68
N GLU A 124 0.58 2.60 15.50
CA GLU A 124 -0.82 2.27 15.16
C GLU A 124 -1.29 2.99 13.89
N GLU A 125 -0.95 4.26 13.71
CA GLU A 125 -1.32 5.04 12.52
C GLU A 125 -0.62 4.54 11.25
N ILE A 126 0.65 4.15 11.35
CA ILE A 126 1.37 3.54 10.23
C ILE A 126 0.71 2.21 9.86
N GLU A 127 0.50 1.34 10.85
CA GLU A 127 -0.03 0.00 10.60
C GLU A 127 -1.45 0.04 10.06
N ILE A 128 -2.31 0.96 10.51
CA ILE A 128 -3.67 1.06 9.99
C ILE A 128 -3.72 1.60 8.56
N ILE A 129 -2.82 2.51 8.17
CA ILE A 129 -2.70 2.96 6.77
C ILE A 129 -2.18 1.81 5.90
N GLN A 130 -1.16 1.07 6.35
CA GLN A 130 -0.67 -0.13 5.66
C GLN A 130 -1.79 -1.15 5.46
N ALA A 131 -2.58 -1.43 6.51
CA ALA A 131 -3.72 -2.33 6.45
C ALA A 131 -4.76 -1.85 5.42
N ALA A 132 -5.09 -0.56 5.40
CA ALA A 132 -6.03 0.03 4.46
C ALA A 132 -5.55 -0.06 3.00
N ILE A 133 -4.25 0.16 2.73
CA ILE A 133 -3.67 -0.03 1.40
C ILE A 133 -3.78 -1.50 0.98
N LEU A 134 -3.41 -2.44 1.86
CA LEU A 134 -3.49 -3.88 1.58
C LEU A 134 -4.93 -4.33 1.33
N MET A 135 -5.88 -3.90 2.15
CA MET A 135 -7.30 -4.22 1.94
C MET A 135 -7.83 -3.66 0.63
N ALA A 136 -7.46 -2.43 0.29
CA ALA A 136 -7.88 -1.86 -0.98
C ALA A 136 -7.30 -2.64 -2.18
N LEU A 137 -6.03 -3.06 -2.12
CA LEU A 137 -5.44 -3.93 -3.15
C LEU A 137 -6.15 -5.29 -3.26
N LEU A 138 -6.46 -5.91 -2.11
CA LEU A 138 -7.20 -7.18 -2.06
C LEU A 138 -8.58 -7.04 -2.69
N GLU A 139 -9.30 -5.98 -2.33
CA GLU A 139 -10.68 -5.75 -2.78
C GLU A 139 -10.78 -5.31 -4.24
N ILE A 140 -9.74 -4.69 -4.82
CA ILE A 140 -9.69 -4.41 -6.27
C ILE A 140 -9.70 -5.69 -7.09
N ALA A 141 -9.04 -6.74 -6.58
CA ALA A 141 -9.00 -8.06 -7.20
C ALA A 141 -10.22 -8.94 -6.86
N SER A 142 -11.10 -8.47 -5.98
CA SER A 142 -12.24 -9.23 -5.48
C SER A 142 -13.20 -9.65 -6.60
N PRO A 143 -13.73 -10.89 -6.56
CA PRO A 143 -14.77 -11.32 -7.49
C PRO A 143 -16.10 -10.56 -7.27
N LYS A 144 -16.31 -9.97 -6.07
CA LYS A 144 -17.52 -9.23 -5.70
C LYS A 144 -17.50 -7.83 -6.34
N PRO A 145 -18.41 -7.51 -7.29
CA PRO A 145 -18.46 -6.18 -7.91
C PRO A 145 -18.75 -5.07 -6.90
N GLU A 146 -19.53 -5.34 -5.85
CA GLU A 146 -19.86 -4.36 -4.82
C GLU A 146 -18.62 -3.93 -4.04
N ALA A 147 -17.74 -4.88 -3.69
CA ALA A 147 -16.53 -4.60 -2.92
C ALA A 147 -15.50 -3.81 -3.73
N ARG A 148 -15.31 -4.19 -5.01
CA ARG A 148 -14.52 -3.39 -5.97
C ARG A 148 -15.07 -1.97 -6.11
N ARG A 149 -16.39 -1.82 -6.24
CA ARG A 149 -17.03 -0.51 -6.36
C ARG A 149 -16.84 0.32 -5.09
N ARG A 150 -17.10 -0.26 -3.91
CA ARG A 150 -16.96 0.40 -2.59
C ARG A 150 -15.52 0.89 -2.38
N THR A 151 -14.54 0.05 -2.69
CA THR A 151 -13.12 0.43 -2.64
C THR A 151 -12.84 1.66 -3.48
N ARG A 152 -13.34 1.72 -4.72
CA ARG A 152 -13.11 2.88 -5.61
C ARG A 152 -13.80 4.16 -5.16
N ILE A 153 -15.03 4.07 -4.67
CA ILE A 153 -15.87 5.27 -4.41
C ILE A 153 -15.83 5.76 -2.97
N GLN A 154 -15.38 4.93 -2.03
CA GLN A 154 -15.44 5.21 -0.60
C GLN A 154 -14.07 5.07 0.06
N TRP A 155 -13.46 3.88 -0.01
CA TRP A 155 -12.23 3.59 0.75
C TRP A 155 -10.99 4.26 0.19
N TYR A 156 -10.84 4.23 -1.12
CA TYR A 156 -9.71 4.90 -1.74
C TYR A 156 -9.76 6.43 -1.59
N PRO A 157 -10.90 7.12 -1.81
CA PRO A 157 -11.02 8.54 -1.46
C PRO A 157 -10.76 8.84 0.03
N ALA A 158 -11.12 7.95 0.95
CA ALA A 158 -10.79 8.09 2.37
C ALA A 158 -9.27 7.99 2.64
N LEU A 159 -8.57 7.06 1.97
CA LEU A 159 -7.11 6.96 1.99
C LEU A 159 -6.43 8.22 1.43
N VAL A 160 -6.93 8.74 0.30
CA VAL A 160 -6.45 10.01 -0.29
C VAL A 160 -6.60 11.16 0.71
N SER A 161 -7.75 11.23 1.39
CA SER A 161 -8.04 12.27 2.39
C SER A 161 -7.09 12.18 3.58
N ALA A 162 -6.85 10.97 4.11
CA ALA A 162 -5.88 10.73 5.17
C ALA A 162 -4.44 11.08 4.75
N ALA A 163 -4.04 10.75 3.51
CA ALA A 163 -2.73 11.09 2.98
C ALA A 163 -2.52 12.61 2.85
N ARG A 164 -3.55 13.34 2.42
CA ARG A 164 -3.53 14.81 2.36
C ARG A 164 -3.47 15.44 3.74
N ALA A 165 -4.36 15.03 4.64
CA ALA A 165 -4.47 15.59 5.99
C ALA A 165 -3.19 15.41 6.81
N SER A 166 -2.43 14.34 6.55
CA SER A 166 -1.17 14.04 7.22
C SER A 166 0.08 14.62 6.53
N GLY A 167 -0.08 15.20 5.33
CA GLY A 167 1.03 15.67 4.52
C GLY A 167 1.90 14.55 3.92
N LEU A 168 1.40 13.30 3.86
CA LEU A 168 2.11 12.18 3.21
C LEU A 168 2.44 12.48 1.74
N THR A 169 1.65 13.30 1.06
CA THR A 169 1.92 13.72 -0.33
C THR A 169 3.25 14.47 -0.49
N ARG A 170 3.87 14.90 0.61
CA ARG A 170 5.15 15.62 0.66
C ARG A 170 6.20 14.92 1.52
N VAL A 171 6.03 13.64 1.84
CA VAL A 171 6.96 12.89 2.69
C VAL A 171 8.36 12.85 2.09
N ARG A 172 9.37 13.05 2.95
CA ARG A 172 10.79 13.10 2.60
C ARG A 172 11.59 12.18 3.47
N ASN A 173 12.72 11.72 2.95
CA ASN A 173 13.72 11.03 3.76
C ASN A 173 15.11 11.59 3.48
N GLU A 174 15.56 12.52 4.32
CA GLU A 174 16.75 13.34 4.10
C GLU A 174 18.07 12.62 4.47
N TRP A 175 18.08 11.30 4.56
CA TRP A 175 19.25 10.54 5.02
C TRP A 175 20.52 10.76 4.18
N HIS A 176 20.41 11.15 2.91
CA HIS A 176 21.56 11.52 2.09
C HIS A 176 22.18 12.87 2.46
N GLN A 177 21.39 13.81 2.99
CA GLN A 177 21.79 15.20 3.26
C GLN A 177 22.04 15.44 4.75
N ASN A 178 21.31 14.75 5.62
CA ASN A 178 21.33 14.91 7.06
C ASN A 178 22.12 13.76 7.72
N SER A 179 23.27 14.10 8.31
CA SER A 179 24.13 13.15 9.02
C SER A 179 23.45 12.50 10.23
N ASP A 180 22.46 13.18 10.80
CA ASP A 180 21.92 12.88 12.12
C ASP A 180 20.70 11.94 12.07
N ILE A 181 20.16 11.67 10.88
CA ILE A 181 19.12 10.64 10.72
C ILE A 181 19.69 9.28 11.09
N ASP A 182 19.11 8.69 12.14
CA ASP A 182 19.38 7.34 12.57
C ASP A 182 18.60 6.30 11.75
N HIS A 183 18.93 5.02 11.98
CA HIS A 183 18.36 3.91 11.23
C HIS A 183 16.85 3.77 11.44
N VAL A 184 16.35 4.02 12.65
CA VAL A 184 14.92 3.85 12.99
C VAL A 184 14.10 4.94 12.29
N GLN A 185 14.56 6.19 12.32
CA GLN A 185 13.93 7.29 11.63
C GLN A 185 13.96 7.10 10.12
N PHE A 186 15.07 6.58 9.57
CA PHE A 186 15.15 6.21 8.16
C PHE A 186 14.07 5.18 7.77
N LEU A 187 13.93 4.09 8.52
CA LEU A 187 12.94 3.04 8.24
C LEU A 187 11.51 3.58 8.36
N LYS A 188 11.24 4.43 9.34
CA LYS A 188 9.94 5.11 9.49
C LYS A 188 9.62 5.98 8.27
N ASN A 189 10.56 6.82 7.86
CA ASN A 189 10.40 7.70 6.71
C ASN A 189 10.21 6.90 5.40
N GLU A 190 11.02 5.85 5.18
CA GLU A 190 10.87 4.96 4.01
C GLU A 190 9.53 4.24 4.01
N THR A 191 9.04 3.82 5.18
CA THR A 191 7.70 3.22 5.29
C THR A 191 6.63 4.21 4.83
N CYS A 192 6.69 5.47 5.27
CA CYS A 192 5.76 6.51 4.83
C CYS A 192 5.88 6.82 3.32
N ILE A 193 7.10 6.88 2.77
CA ILE A 193 7.34 7.04 1.33
C ILE A 193 6.70 5.89 0.55
N ARG A 194 6.88 4.64 0.98
CA ARG A 194 6.33 3.46 0.30
C ARG A 194 4.81 3.36 0.43
N MET A 195 4.24 3.78 1.56
CA MET A 195 2.78 3.95 1.70
C MET A 195 2.25 4.96 0.69
N MET A 196 2.84 6.17 0.63
CA MET A 196 2.40 7.20 -0.32
C MET A 196 2.60 6.76 -1.78
N SER A 197 3.72 6.10 -2.09
CA SER A 197 3.99 5.53 -3.41
C SER A 197 2.88 4.54 -3.81
N SER A 198 2.44 3.70 -2.88
CA SER A 198 1.38 2.71 -3.11
C SER A 198 0.03 3.39 -3.36
N ILE A 199 -0.30 4.41 -2.57
CA ILE A 199 -1.52 5.20 -2.75
C ILE A 199 -1.51 5.88 -4.13
N ALA A 200 -0.39 6.49 -4.55
CA ALA A 200 -0.27 7.12 -5.86
C ALA A 200 -0.41 6.10 -7.01
N MET A 201 0.22 4.93 -6.91
CA MET A 201 0.08 3.87 -7.92
C MET A 201 -1.35 3.34 -8.02
N MET A 202 -2.07 3.28 -6.90
CA MET A 202 -3.49 2.92 -6.91
C MET A 202 -4.33 3.95 -7.67
N ASP A 203 -4.03 5.25 -7.57
CA ASP A 203 -4.70 6.28 -8.37
C ASP A 203 -4.55 5.98 -9.86
N CYS A 204 -3.31 5.74 -10.29
CA CYS A 204 -2.99 5.42 -11.67
C CYS A 204 -3.69 4.14 -12.13
N HIS A 205 -3.73 3.10 -11.28
CA HIS A 205 -4.47 1.88 -11.57
C HIS A 205 -5.96 2.14 -11.79
N PHE A 206 -6.59 2.97 -10.96
CA PHE A 206 -8.00 3.32 -11.12
C PHE A 206 -8.29 4.15 -12.36
N ILE A 207 -7.37 5.02 -12.75
CA ILE A 207 -7.47 5.77 -14.00
C ILE A 207 -7.38 4.81 -15.19
N MET A 208 -6.33 3.99 -15.26
CA MET A 208 -6.05 3.11 -16.39
C MET A 208 -7.11 2.02 -16.59
N PHE A 209 -7.56 1.36 -15.52
CA PHE A 209 -8.41 0.17 -15.64
C PHE A 209 -9.89 0.43 -15.37
N PHE A 210 -10.24 1.56 -14.75
CA PHE A 210 -11.60 1.87 -14.36
C PHE A 210 -12.13 3.21 -14.88
N ASN A 211 -11.33 3.96 -15.66
CA ASN A 211 -11.68 5.28 -16.18
C ASN A 211 -12.12 6.26 -15.06
N ASN A 212 -11.56 6.10 -13.86
CA ASN A 212 -11.79 7.06 -12.79
C ASN A 212 -11.04 8.37 -13.12
N PRO A 213 -11.58 9.54 -12.71
CA PRO A 213 -10.79 10.75 -12.71
C PRO A 213 -9.62 10.62 -11.71
N PRO A 214 -8.47 11.25 -11.99
CA PRO A 214 -7.35 11.27 -11.05
C PRO A 214 -7.78 11.92 -9.73
N ASN A 215 -7.39 11.31 -8.60
CA ASN A 215 -7.59 11.93 -7.30
C ASN A 215 -6.44 12.87 -6.96
N PHE A 216 -5.22 12.61 -7.46
CA PHE A 216 -4.07 13.48 -7.28
C PHE A 216 -3.73 14.27 -8.54
N THR A 217 -3.18 15.46 -8.36
CA THR A 217 -2.49 16.16 -9.45
C THR A 217 -1.00 15.81 -9.43
N ALA A 218 -0.33 15.84 -10.59
CA ALA A 218 1.11 15.57 -10.66
C ALA A 218 1.93 16.52 -9.78
N THR A 219 1.52 17.79 -9.64
CA THR A 219 2.20 18.79 -8.81
C THR A 219 2.03 18.54 -7.31
N GLU A 220 0.92 17.92 -6.90
CA GLU A 220 0.61 17.57 -5.51
C GLU A 220 1.50 16.44 -4.98
N LEU A 221 1.90 15.49 -5.84
CA LEU A 221 2.71 14.33 -5.47
C LEU A 221 4.19 14.69 -5.28
N ALA A 222 4.46 15.53 -4.28
CA ALA A 222 5.77 16.03 -3.95
C ALA A 222 6.51 15.17 -2.90
N PHE A 223 6.37 13.83 -2.92
CA PHE A 223 7.09 12.93 -2.02
C PHE A 223 8.40 12.42 -2.67
N ASP A 224 9.34 11.92 -1.86
CA ASP A 224 10.60 11.35 -2.36
C ASP A 224 10.35 9.97 -2.99
N LEU A 225 11.07 9.63 -4.05
CA LEU A 225 11.05 8.25 -4.55
C LEU A 225 11.69 7.29 -3.53
N PRO A 226 11.18 6.06 -3.37
CA PRO A 226 11.70 5.06 -2.44
C PRO A 226 13.20 4.82 -2.58
N ALA A 227 13.88 4.59 -1.46
CA ALA A 227 15.28 4.17 -1.46
C ALA A 227 15.45 2.73 -2.00
N GLU A 228 16.69 2.38 -2.32
CA GLU A 228 17.06 1.02 -2.73
C GLU A 228 16.65 -0.03 -1.69
N GLU A 229 16.30 -1.20 -2.19
CA GLU A 229 15.76 -2.29 -1.38
C GLU A 229 16.76 -2.79 -0.32
N GLU A 230 18.04 -2.80 -0.66
CA GLU A 230 19.11 -3.21 0.26
C GLU A 230 19.08 -2.40 1.57
N GLY A 231 18.90 -1.08 1.48
CA GLY A 231 18.94 -0.20 2.64
C GLY A 231 17.84 -0.46 3.67
N VAL A 232 16.65 -0.87 3.21
CA VAL A 232 15.52 -1.16 4.10
C VAL A 232 15.56 -2.59 4.67
N ASP A 233 16.35 -3.48 4.08
CA ASP A 233 16.51 -4.87 4.53
C ASP A 233 17.62 -5.03 5.59
N ILE A 234 18.49 -4.04 5.76
CA ILE A 234 19.55 -4.05 6.77
C ILE A 234 18.92 -4.00 8.18
N PRO A 235 19.19 -4.97 9.07
CA PRO A 235 18.55 -5.03 10.38
C PRO A 235 19.27 -4.18 11.45
N ASP A 236 20.55 -3.86 11.29
CA ASP A 236 21.37 -3.21 12.30
C ASP A 236 21.88 -1.82 11.86
N GLY A 237 21.91 -0.88 12.81
CA GLY A 237 22.33 0.50 12.57
C GLY A 237 23.77 0.67 12.07
N PRO A 238 24.78 -0.07 12.58
CA PRO A 238 26.15 0.01 12.10
C PRO A 238 26.31 -0.36 10.61
N THR A 239 25.74 -1.47 10.18
CA THR A 239 25.75 -1.89 8.77
C THR A 239 25.00 -0.87 7.92
N TRP A 240 23.85 -0.39 8.40
CA TRP A 240 23.06 0.62 7.69
C TRP A 240 23.82 1.93 7.52
N LYS A 241 24.59 2.36 8.54
CA LYS A 241 25.41 3.57 8.45
C LYS A 241 26.50 3.45 7.37
N THR A 242 27.07 2.26 7.21
CA THR A 242 28.05 1.98 6.14
C THR A 242 27.39 2.04 4.76
N TRP A 243 26.21 1.44 4.61
CA TRP A 243 25.39 1.53 3.40
C TRP A 243 25.01 2.98 3.08
N LYS A 244 24.50 3.73 4.07
CA LYS A 244 24.14 5.16 3.98
C LYS A 244 25.30 6.00 3.43
N GLN A 245 26.51 5.80 3.93
CA GLN A 245 27.71 6.53 3.47
C GLN A 245 28.09 6.21 2.02
N ASN A 246 27.86 4.98 1.57
CA ASN A 246 28.12 4.59 0.19
C ASN A 246 27.05 5.13 -0.75
N GLU A 247 25.78 5.03 -0.38
CA GLU A 247 24.67 5.56 -1.16
C GLU A 247 24.61 7.09 -1.17
N ALA A 248 25.10 7.77 -0.13
CA ALA A 248 25.23 9.24 -0.12
C ALA A 248 26.13 9.77 -1.25
N LYS A 249 27.01 8.94 -1.81
CA LYS A 249 27.85 9.29 -2.97
C LYS A 249 27.06 9.27 -4.29
N ARG A 250 25.89 8.64 -4.31
CA ARG A 250 25.01 8.54 -5.47
C ARG A 250 24.01 9.69 -5.46
N GLN A 251 23.74 10.23 -6.64
CA GLN A 251 22.71 11.25 -6.80
C GLN A 251 21.33 10.60 -6.67
N ARG A 252 20.55 11.02 -5.68
CA ARG A 252 19.17 10.56 -5.50
C ARG A 252 18.28 11.18 -6.59
N PRO A 253 17.31 10.42 -7.13
CA PRO A 253 16.32 11.04 -8.00
C PRO A 253 15.51 12.11 -7.26
N PRO A 254 15.03 13.13 -8.01
CA PRO A 254 14.21 14.17 -7.43
C PRO A 254 12.86 13.63 -6.93
N PRO A 255 12.15 14.43 -6.13
CA PRO A 255 10.75 14.20 -5.78
C PRO A 255 9.86 13.82 -6.97
N LEU A 256 8.82 13.00 -6.79
CA LEU A 256 8.01 12.49 -7.90
C LEU A 256 7.45 13.61 -8.80
N ASN A 257 6.90 14.69 -8.24
CA ASN A 257 6.40 15.81 -9.04
C ASN A 257 7.48 16.48 -9.91
N GLN A 258 8.68 16.71 -9.36
CA GLN A 258 9.81 17.27 -10.09
C GLN A 258 10.36 16.30 -11.12
N PHE A 259 10.36 15.00 -10.79
CA PHE A 259 10.74 13.92 -11.69
C PHE A 259 9.84 13.94 -12.93
N VAL A 260 8.52 13.88 -12.73
CA VAL A 260 7.52 13.87 -13.82
C VAL A 260 7.61 15.16 -14.62
N GLN A 261 7.73 16.33 -13.98
CA GLN A 261 7.90 17.61 -14.68
C GLN A 261 9.14 17.62 -15.59
N LYS A 262 10.26 17.09 -15.10
CA LYS A 262 11.51 17.03 -15.87
C LYS A 262 11.40 16.02 -17.00
N LEU A 263 10.80 14.87 -16.77
CA LEU A 263 10.57 13.87 -17.81
C LEU A 263 9.70 14.41 -18.96
N LEU A 264 8.65 15.17 -18.63
CA LEU A 264 7.75 15.79 -19.60
C LEU A 264 8.30 17.08 -20.22
N SER A 265 9.48 17.54 -19.77
CA SER A 265 10.11 18.76 -20.28
C SER A 265 10.85 18.50 -21.59
N ASN A 266 10.91 19.51 -22.46
CA ASN A 266 11.69 19.45 -23.70
C ASN A 266 13.21 19.40 -23.47
N ASP A 267 13.66 19.65 -22.24
CA ASP A 267 15.07 19.72 -21.84
C ASP A 267 15.59 18.39 -21.25
N TRP A 268 14.80 17.31 -21.30
CA TRP A 268 15.26 16.02 -20.85
C TRP A 268 16.24 15.40 -21.87
N HIS A 269 17.49 15.25 -21.46
CA HIS A 269 18.57 14.73 -22.29
C HIS A 269 18.68 13.19 -22.30
N GLY A 270 17.67 12.48 -21.80
CA GLY A 270 17.62 11.02 -21.78
C GLY A 270 18.42 10.39 -20.63
N TYR A 271 18.95 9.18 -20.87
CA TYR A 271 19.60 8.33 -19.85
C TYR A 271 20.85 8.95 -19.21
N ASP A 272 21.52 9.88 -19.89
CA ASP A 272 22.76 10.51 -19.42
C ASP A 272 22.53 11.59 -18.34
N ASP A 273 21.27 11.92 -18.03
CA ASP A 273 20.94 12.87 -16.98
C ASP A 273 21.12 12.22 -15.60
N GLY A 274 22.16 12.68 -14.87
CA GLY A 274 22.55 12.17 -13.56
C GLY A 274 21.45 12.21 -12.48
N ASN A 275 20.36 12.97 -12.69
CA ASN A 275 19.19 12.96 -11.80
C ASN A 275 18.38 11.65 -11.92
N PHE A 276 18.60 10.85 -12.97
CA PHE A 276 17.86 9.63 -13.26
C PHE A 276 18.72 8.36 -13.23
N GLY A 277 20.02 8.48 -13.00
CA GLY A 277 20.98 7.37 -13.08
C GLY A 277 20.83 6.30 -11.98
N ASN A 278 20.14 6.60 -10.88
CA ASN A 278 19.99 5.70 -9.71
C ASN A 278 18.52 5.45 -9.38
N LEU A 279 17.75 4.96 -10.35
CA LEU A 279 16.36 4.57 -10.14
C LEU A 279 16.26 3.10 -9.79
N SER A 280 15.76 2.81 -8.59
CA SER A 280 15.34 1.45 -8.25
C SER A 280 14.27 0.96 -9.21
N ILE A 281 14.14 -0.36 -9.37
CA ILE A 281 13.06 -0.99 -10.15
C ILE A 281 11.69 -0.51 -9.65
N PHE A 282 11.54 -0.34 -8.34
CA PHE A 282 10.30 0.14 -7.76
C PHE A 282 10.04 1.62 -8.08
N SER A 283 11.09 2.45 -8.08
CA SER A 283 10.98 3.86 -8.51
C SER A 283 10.57 3.97 -9.98
N LEU A 284 11.12 3.13 -10.86
CA LEU A 284 10.68 3.03 -12.25
C LEU A 284 9.22 2.58 -12.35
N TYR A 285 8.81 1.59 -11.55
CA TYR A 285 7.43 1.12 -11.53
C TYR A 285 6.44 2.22 -11.10
N VAL A 286 6.79 3.02 -10.08
CA VAL A 286 6.00 4.19 -9.65
C VAL A 286 5.87 5.22 -10.77
N VAL A 287 6.98 5.53 -11.45
CA VAL A 287 7.03 6.52 -12.54
C VAL A 287 6.22 6.05 -13.76
N ILE A 288 6.47 4.84 -14.26
CA ILE A 288 5.80 4.27 -15.44
C ILE A 288 4.29 4.13 -15.18
N SER A 289 3.89 3.78 -13.95
CA SER A 289 2.48 3.73 -13.60
C SER A 289 1.81 5.10 -13.73
N GLY A 290 2.54 6.20 -13.52
CA GLY A 290 2.06 7.57 -13.69
C GLY A 290 2.04 8.10 -15.13
N GLU A 291 2.81 7.50 -16.06
CA GLU A 291 2.98 7.96 -17.45
C GLU A 291 1.82 7.59 -18.40
N GLY A 292 0.74 6.99 -17.92
CA GLY A 292 -0.48 6.76 -18.72
C GLY A 292 -1.23 8.04 -19.14
N HIS A 293 -0.71 9.22 -18.78
CA HIS A 293 -1.31 10.53 -19.05
C HIS A 293 -0.54 11.28 -20.14
N ASP A 294 -0.88 11.05 -21.42
CA ASP A 294 -0.96 12.14 -22.42
C ASP A 294 -1.46 11.75 -23.84
N HIS A 295 -2.00 10.55 -24.04
CA HIS A 295 -2.65 10.23 -25.31
C HIS A 295 -4.14 9.91 -25.11
N GLN A 296 -4.96 10.96 -25.26
CA GLN A 296 -6.31 10.81 -25.80
C GLN A 296 -6.20 10.14 -27.17
N THR A 297 -6.19 8.81 -27.19
CA THR A 297 -6.54 8.04 -28.37
C THR A 297 -8.07 8.00 -28.45
N PRO A 298 -8.69 8.43 -29.55
CA PRO A 298 -10.14 8.36 -29.68
C PRO A 298 -10.57 6.88 -29.71
N PRO A 299 -11.75 6.54 -29.15
CA PRO A 299 -12.23 5.17 -29.19
C PRO A 299 -12.45 4.76 -30.65
N PHE A 300 -11.77 3.69 -31.07
CA PHE A 300 -12.04 3.05 -32.36
C PHE A 300 -13.54 2.74 -32.52
N PRO A 301 -14.08 2.84 -33.74
CA PRO A 301 -15.51 2.83 -33.98
C PRO A 301 -16.10 1.45 -33.67
N LYS A 302 -17.20 1.44 -32.90
CA LYS A 302 -18.08 0.28 -32.77
C LYS A 302 -18.55 -0.13 -34.17
N THR A 303 -18.09 -1.26 -34.66
CA THR A 303 -18.66 -1.93 -35.84
C THR A 303 -20.10 -2.32 -35.52
N ARG A 304 -21.04 -1.50 -36.00
CA ARG A 304 -22.45 -1.83 -36.05
C ARG A 304 -22.61 -2.94 -37.09
N LYS A 305 -22.86 -4.17 -36.64
CA LYS A 305 -23.45 -5.21 -37.52
C LYS A 305 -24.84 -4.72 -37.92
N LEU A 306 -25.00 -4.35 -39.18
CA LEU A 306 -26.29 -4.27 -39.85
C LEU A 306 -26.57 -5.64 -40.47
N THR A 307 -27.59 -6.32 -39.96
CA THR A 307 -28.26 -7.44 -40.62
C THR A 307 -29.75 -7.18 -40.54
N HIS A 308 -30.28 -6.48 -41.54
CA HIS A 308 -31.36 -6.91 -42.45
C HIS A 308 -31.72 -5.74 -43.37
#